data_AF-A0A5B9MCL0-F1
#
_entry.id   AF-A0A5B9MCL0-F1
#
_cell.length_a   1.000
_cell.length_b   1.000
_cell.length_c   1.000
_cell.angle_alpha   90.00
_cell.angle_beta   90.00
_cell.angle_gamma   90.00
#
_symmetry.space_group_name_H-M   'P 1'
#
loop_
_entity.id
_entity.type
_entity.pdbx_description
1 polymer ?
#
loop_
_entity_poly.entity_id
_entity_poly.type
_entity_poly.pdbx_seq_one_letter_code
_entity_poly.pdbx_strand_id
1 'polypeptide(L)'
;MSSTTASVRPASVTETEELSDEALLAAYRKTGDRSLFNQLMGRYQREIYSYLRRYIGSTEMAEDAFQGTFLQVHLKCQQFDSSRRFRPWLYAIATNQAIDVQRRNKRHRMVSLDRTPNDCEQRNASWAEKLVGGTPDPVVAASSQENGDWMKESISSLGQPMQQVIQLVYYQGLKYREAAEVLGIPVGTVKSRLHAAVQRLGVMWEESHAAPRE
;
A
#
# COMPACT_ATOMS: atom_id res chain seq x y z
N MET A 1 68.35 -6.76 -11.95
CA MET A 1 67.54 -6.02 -10.97
C MET A 1 66.35 -5.42 -11.70
N SER A 2 65.20 -5.39 -11.02
CA SER A 2 63.91 -4.82 -11.44
C SER A 2 62.98 -5.75 -12.23
N SER A 3 62.41 -6.69 -11.48
CA SER A 3 61.12 -7.33 -11.74
C SER A 3 60.01 -6.29 -11.57
N THR A 4 59.23 -6.01 -12.61
CA THR A 4 57.99 -5.23 -12.51
C THR A 4 56.82 -6.19 -12.39
N THR A 5 56.35 -6.36 -11.17
CA THR A 5 55.10 -7.04 -10.82
C THR A 5 53.92 -6.25 -11.40
N ALA A 6 53.24 -6.84 -12.39
CA ALA A 6 51.94 -6.38 -12.83
C ALA A 6 50.91 -6.61 -11.71
N SER A 7 50.53 -5.53 -11.03
CA SER A 7 49.49 -5.51 -10.02
C SER A 7 48.13 -5.72 -10.69
N VAL A 8 47.57 -6.92 -10.52
CA VAL A 8 46.19 -7.24 -10.86
C VAL A 8 45.27 -6.43 -9.96
N ARG A 9 44.57 -5.43 -10.52
CA ARG A 9 43.41 -4.83 -9.85
C ARG A 9 42.29 -5.88 -9.85
N PRO A 10 41.68 -6.22 -8.70
CA PRO A 10 40.42 -6.94 -8.73
C PRO A 10 39.35 -6.00 -9.27
N ALA A 11 38.65 -6.44 -10.32
CA ALA A 11 37.47 -5.77 -10.83
C ALA A 11 36.42 -5.67 -9.70
N SER A 12 36.05 -4.44 -9.38
CA SER A 12 35.02 -4.11 -8.42
C SER A 12 33.63 -4.45 -8.97
N VAL A 13 32.95 -5.36 -8.27
CA VAL A 13 31.51 -5.33 -7.96
C VAL A 13 30.61 -4.83 -9.09
N THR A 14 30.36 -5.69 -10.07
CA THR A 14 29.26 -5.56 -11.03
C THR A 14 28.72 -6.97 -11.23
N GLU A 15 27.40 -7.12 -11.30
CA GLU A 15 26.63 -8.39 -11.27
C GLU A 15 26.22 -8.87 -9.87
N THR A 16 25.44 -8.06 -9.16
CA THR A 16 24.38 -8.65 -8.33
C THR A 16 23.21 -8.85 -9.28
N GLU A 17 22.99 -10.08 -9.75
CA GLU A 17 21.68 -10.46 -10.27
C GLU A 17 20.64 -9.94 -9.26
N GLU A 18 19.73 -9.06 -9.67
CA GLU A 18 18.68 -8.56 -8.77
C GLU A 18 17.82 -9.74 -8.36
N LEU A 19 18.17 -10.36 -7.22
CA LEU A 19 17.44 -11.48 -6.63
C LEU A 19 15.95 -11.11 -6.58
N SER A 20 15.10 -12.07 -6.95
CA SER A 20 13.66 -11.92 -6.77
C SER A 20 13.34 -11.73 -5.28
N ASP A 21 12.17 -11.16 -4.97
CA ASP A 21 11.78 -10.93 -3.58
C ASP A 21 11.68 -12.24 -2.79
N GLU A 22 11.20 -13.31 -3.44
CA GLU A 22 11.14 -14.66 -2.86
C GLU A 22 12.54 -15.22 -2.59
N ALA A 23 13.49 -14.98 -3.51
CA ALA A 23 14.87 -15.40 -3.35
C ALA A 23 15.58 -14.62 -2.23
N LEU A 24 15.35 -13.30 -2.14
CA LEU A 24 15.85 -12.47 -1.05
C LEU A 24 15.31 -12.95 0.30
N LEU A 25 14.01 -13.20 0.40
CA LEU A 25 13.41 -13.69 1.64
C LEU A 25 13.91 -15.09 2.00
N ALA A 26 14.12 -15.97 1.01
CA ALA A 26 14.67 -17.30 1.22
C ALA A 26 16.14 -17.26 1.68
N ALA A 27 16.95 -16.38 1.10
CA ALA A 27 18.34 -16.15 1.52
C ALA A 27 18.41 -15.55 2.93
N TYR A 28 17.54 -14.58 3.21
CA TYR A 28 17.39 -13.99 4.54
C TYR A 28 17.04 -15.05 5.59
N ARG A 29 16.08 -15.93 5.28
CA ARG A 29 15.65 -17.02 6.15
C ARG A 29 16.79 -17.95 6.56
N LYS A 30 17.74 -18.20 5.65
CA LYS A 30 18.88 -19.11 5.89
C LYS A 30 20.02 -18.44 6.67
N THR A 31 20.28 -17.17 6.38
CA THR A 31 21.48 -16.46 6.86
C THR A 31 21.22 -15.59 8.09
N GLY A 32 19.99 -15.10 8.25
CA GLY A 32 19.67 -14.05 9.21
C GLY A 32 20.26 -12.68 8.88
N ASP A 33 20.84 -12.50 7.69
CA ASP A 33 21.54 -11.27 7.32
C ASP A 33 20.55 -10.10 7.16
N ARG A 34 20.70 -9.10 8.03
CA ARG A 34 19.87 -7.89 8.03
C ARG A 34 19.97 -7.10 6.74
N SER A 35 21.08 -7.20 6.00
CA SER A 35 21.26 -6.49 4.73
C SER A 35 20.21 -6.93 3.69
N LEU A 36 19.92 -8.24 3.60
CA LEU A 36 18.94 -8.82 2.70
C LEU A 36 17.52 -8.38 3.05
N PHE A 37 17.20 -8.35 4.34
CA PHE A 37 15.91 -7.87 4.81
C PHE A 37 15.73 -6.38 4.56
N ASN A 38 16.77 -5.57 4.78
CA ASN A 38 16.76 -4.13 4.50
C ASN A 38 16.58 -3.85 3.00
N GLN A 39 17.21 -4.64 2.13
CA GLN A 39 17.02 -4.52 0.68
C GLN A 39 15.56 -4.81 0.30
N LEU A 40 14.99 -5.91 0.82
CA LEU A 40 13.59 -6.26 0.60
C LEU A 40 12.64 -5.18 1.14
N MET A 41 12.87 -4.70 2.36
CA MET A 41 12.09 -3.61 2.95
C MET A 41 12.19 -2.32 2.14
N GLY A 42 13.38 -1.97 1.66
CA GLY A 42 13.63 -0.80 0.83
C GLY A 42 12.82 -0.80 -0.47
N ARG A 43 12.64 -1.97 -1.10
CA ARG A 43 11.78 -2.12 -2.30
C ARG A 43 10.32 -1.76 -2.04
N TYR A 44 9.82 -2.09 -0.85
CA TYR A 44 8.40 -2.00 -0.51
C TYR A 44 8.03 -0.85 0.44
N GLN A 45 9.01 -0.16 1.02
CA GLN A 45 8.77 0.83 2.07
C GLN A 45 7.76 1.91 1.64
N ARG A 46 8.02 2.56 0.50
CA ARG A 46 7.15 3.65 0.00
C ARG A 46 5.77 3.13 -0.40
N GLU A 47 5.73 1.98 -1.06
CA GLU A 47 4.51 1.36 -1.57
C GLU A 47 3.57 0.95 -0.43
N ILE A 48 4.09 0.20 0.56
CA ILE A 48 3.30 -0.28 1.71
C ILE A 48 2.91 0.86 2.62
N TYR A 49 3.79 1.82 2.88
CA TYR A 49 3.43 3.00 3.68
C TYR A 49 2.30 3.80 3.02
N SER A 50 2.41 4.05 1.71
CA SER A 50 1.36 4.75 0.95
C SER A 50 0.04 3.96 0.95
N TYR A 51 0.12 2.63 0.83
CA TYR A 51 -1.04 1.76 0.92
C TYR A 51 -1.73 1.87 2.28
N LEU A 52 -0.98 1.71 3.38
CA LEU A 52 -1.51 1.76 4.74
C LEU A 52 -2.08 3.14 5.09
N ARG A 53 -1.42 4.22 4.66
CA ARG A 53 -1.90 5.59 4.88
C ARG A 53 -3.26 5.81 4.23
N ARG A 54 -3.43 5.33 2.99
CA ARG A 54 -4.72 5.37 2.28
C ARG A 54 -5.75 4.44 2.93
N TYR A 55 -5.35 3.23 3.32
CA TYR A 55 -6.28 2.26 3.90
C TYR A 55 -6.84 2.74 5.25
N ILE A 56 -6.00 3.34 6.10
CA ILE A 56 -6.35 3.71 7.48
C ILE A 56 -6.86 5.15 7.58
N GLY A 57 -6.34 6.07 6.76
CA GLY A 57 -6.66 7.50 6.80
C GLY A 57 -6.07 8.22 8.02
N SER A 58 -5.03 7.68 8.67
CA SER A 58 -4.28 8.33 9.75
C SER A 58 -2.79 8.04 9.59
N THR A 59 -1.96 9.09 9.67
CA THR A 59 -0.50 9.00 9.52
C THR A 59 0.11 8.17 10.65
N GLU A 60 -0.22 8.48 11.91
CA GLU A 60 0.31 7.77 13.09
C GLU A 60 -0.05 6.28 13.05
N MET A 61 -1.32 5.97 12.80
CA MET A 61 -1.76 4.58 12.72
C MET A 61 -1.16 3.83 11.53
N ALA A 62 -0.84 4.54 10.44
CA ALA A 62 -0.16 3.96 9.29
C ALA A 62 1.31 3.65 9.59
N GLU A 63 2.00 4.49 10.35
CA GLU A 63 3.36 4.23 10.83
C GLU A 63 3.39 2.99 11.74
N ASP A 64 2.46 2.88 12.68
CA ASP A 64 2.31 1.71 13.54
C ASP A 64 2.04 0.43 12.72
N ALA A 65 1.10 0.50 11.78
CA ALA A 65 0.78 -0.63 10.92
C ALA A 65 1.98 -1.01 10.02
N PHE A 66 2.74 -0.03 9.54
CA PHE A 66 3.91 -0.24 8.70
C PHE A 66 5.01 -0.98 9.46
N GLN A 67 5.36 -0.51 10.66
CA GLN A 67 6.32 -1.17 11.52
C GLN A 67 5.88 -2.59 11.88
N GLY A 68 4.60 -2.73 12.28
CA GLY A 68 4.00 -4.04 12.55
C GLY A 68 4.04 -4.99 11.35
N THR A 69 3.91 -4.45 10.13
CA THR A 69 3.94 -5.26 8.89
C THR A 69 5.31 -5.90 8.72
N PHE A 70 6.39 -5.12 8.75
CA PHE A 70 7.73 -5.66 8.55
C PHE A 70 8.20 -6.51 9.73
N LEU A 71 7.76 -6.21 10.95
CA LEU A 71 7.93 -7.13 12.08
C LEU A 71 7.25 -8.48 11.84
N GLN A 72 6.01 -8.49 11.35
CA GLN A 72 5.32 -9.73 11.03
C GLN A 72 5.95 -10.48 9.85
N VAL A 73 6.48 -9.79 8.85
CA VAL A 73 7.25 -10.41 7.75
C VAL A 73 8.47 -11.12 8.34
N HIS A 74 9.22 -10.45 9.23
CA HIS A 74 10.37 -11.06 9.90
C HIS A 74 9.96 -12.31 10.70
N LEU A 75 8.90 -12.24 11.51
CA LEU A 75 8.44 -13.36 12.34
C LEU A 75 7.88 -14.53 11.51
N LYS A 76 7.25 -14.25 10.37
CA LYS A 76 6.59 -15.25 9.52
C LYS A 76 7.44 -15.72 8.34
N CYS A 77 8.63 -15.17 8.13
CA CYS A 77 9.49 -15.54 7.01
C CYS A 77 9.79 -17.05 6.94
N GLN A 78 9.83 -17.74 8.08
CA GLN A 78 10.04 -19.18 8.15
C GLN A 78 8.86 -20.00 7.61
N GLN A 79 7.65 -19.44 7.66
CA GLN A 79 6.40 -20.07 7.22
C GLN A 79 6.03 -19.68 5.79
N PHE A 80 6.78 -18.77 5.17
CA PHE A 80 6.52 -18.36 3.80
C PHE A 80 6.87 -19.48 2.83
N ASP A 81 5.90 -19.81 1.97
CA ASP A 81 6.07 -20.74 0.86
C ASP A 81 6.66 -20.00 -0.34
N SER A 82 7.92 -20.32 -0.67
CA SER A 82 8.67 -19.70 -1.78
C SER A 82 8.07 -19.96 -3.16
N SER A 83 7.10 -20.89 -3.30
CA SER A 83 6.36 -21.07 -4.55
C SER A 83 5.28 -20.00 -4.78
N ARG A 84 4.89 -19.28 -3.72
CA ARG A 84 3.93 -18.18 -3.78
C ARG A 84 4.66 -16.86 -4.00
N ARG A 85 3.96 -15.90 -4.62
CA ARG A 85 4.47 -14.54 -4.78
C ARG A 85 4.53 -13.81 -3.45
N PHE A 86 5.65 -13.14 -3.20
CA PHE A 86 5.87 -12.36 -1.99
C PHE A 86 4.93 -11.17 -1.88
N ARG A 87 4.74 -10.43 -2.99
CA ARG A 87 3.97 -9.17 -2.98
C ARG A 87 2.54 -9.33 -2.45
N PRO A 88 1.68 -10.25 -2.94
CA PRO A 88 0.36 -10.48 -2.35
C PRO A 88 0.39 -10.88 -0.87
N TRP A 89 1.37 -11.69 -0.46
CA TRP A 89 1.52 -12.11 0.93
C TRP A 89 1.88 -10.92 1.84
N LEU A 90 2.76 -10.02 1.39
CA LEU A 90 3.07 -8.78 2.08
C LEU A 90 1.83 -7.89 2.24
N TYR A 91 1.02 -7.74 1.19
CA TYR A 91 -0.24 -7.00 1.26
C TYR A 91 -1.25 -7.62 2.22
N ALA A 92 -1.30 -8.95 2.33
CA ALA A 92 -2.13 -9.64 3.30
C ALA A 92 -1.69 -9.32 4.73
N ILE A 93 -0.38 -9.34 5.01
CA ILE A 93 0.16 -8.93 6.31
C ILE A 93 -0.17 -7.47 6.59
N ALA A 94 0.09 -6.57 5.65
CA ALA A 94 -0.17 -5.14 5.79
C ALA A 94 -1.63 -4.84 6.08
N THR A 95 -2.54 -5.48 5.35
CA THR A 95 -4.00 -5.32 5.54
C THR A 95 -4.44 -5.82 6.92
N ASN A 96 -3.91 -6.96 7.37
CA ASN A 96 -4.18 -7.46 8.72
C ASN A 96 -3.68 -6.49 9.79
N GLN A 97 -2.47 -5.92 9.63
CA GLN A 97 -1.94 -4.92 10.56
C GLN A 97 -2.79 -3.63 10.58
N ALA A 98 -3.27 -3.19 9.43
CA ALA A 98 -4.19 -2.05 9.34
C ALA A 98 -5.49 -2.29 10.10
N ILE A 99 -6.10 -3.46 9.91
CA ILE A 99 -7.33 -3.88 10.63
C ILE A 99 -7.07 -3.95 12.14
N ASP A 100 -5.93 -4.50 12.55
CA ASP A 100 -5.57 -4.61 13.96
C ASP A 100 -5.37 -3.25 14.64
N VAL A 101 -4.68 -2.32 13.99
CA VAL A 101 -4.49 -0.95 14.49
C VAL A 101 -5.84 -0.22 14.57
N GLN A 102 -6.70 -0.32 13.55
CA GLN A 102 -8.05 0.26 13.57
C GLN A 102 -8.91 -0.31 14.69
N ARG A 103 -8.88 -1.63 14.91
CA ARG A 103 -9.63 -2.31 15.97
C ARG A 103 -9.13 -1.91 17.36
N ARG A 104 -7.82 -1.77 17.56
CA ARG A 104 -7.23 -1.28 18.83
C ARG A 104 -7.67 0.16 19.12
N ASN A 105 -7.59 1.05 18.12
CA ASN A 105 -8.01 2.43 18.30
C ASN A 105 -9.51 2.55 18.62
N LYS A 106 -10.38 1.80 17.93
CA LYS A 106 -11.82 1.79 18.26
C LYS A 106 -12.09 1.37 19.71
N ARG A 107 -11.38 0.36 20.21
CA ARG A 107 -11.49 -0.09 21.61
C ARG A 107 -11.00 0.96 22.60
N HIS A 108 -9.84 1.58 22.36
CA HIS A 108 -9.34 2.67 23.21
C HIS A 108 -10.32 3.84 23.26
N ARG A 109 -10.90 4.20 22.12
CA ARG A 109 -11.94 5.25 22.06
C ARG A 109 -13.18 4.85 22.85
N MET A 110 -13.69 3.63 22.70
CA MET A 110 -14.84 3.14 23.47
C MET A 110 -14.60 3.12 24.99
N VAL A 111 -13.39 2.78 25.45
CA VAL A 111 -13.02 2.83 26.88
C VAL A 111 -12.87 4.28 27.38
N SER A 112 -12.42 5.19 26.51
CA SER A 112 -12.33 6.62 26.84
C SER A 112 -13.69 7.33 26.87
N LEU A 113 -14.74 6.73 26.29
CA LEU A 113 -16.09 7.30 26.16
C LEU A 113 -16.97 7.15 27.42
N ASP A 114 -16.45 6.62 28.54
CA ASP A 114 -16.96 6.93 29.89
C ASP A 114 -16.70 8.41 30.27
N ARG A 115 -16.10 9.19 29.38
CA ARG A 115 -16.21 10.66 29.31
C ARG A 115 -16.79 11.03 27.93
N THR A 116 -17.95 11.69 27.95
CA THR A 116 -18.82 12.13 26.85
C THR A 116 -18.22 12.17 25.41
N PRO A 117 -18.91 11.61 24.39
CA PRO A 117 -18.54 11.78 22.98
C PRO A 117 -19.06 13.11 22.43
N ASN A 118 -18.16 13.95 21.94
CA ASN A 118 -18.42 14.72 20.73
C ASN A 118 -17.19 14.60 19.83
N ASP A 119 -17.40 14.74 18.53
CA ASP A 119 -16.41 14.71 17.44
C ASP A 119 -16.22 13.36 16.76
N CYS A 120 -17.25 13.00 16.00
CA CYS A 120 -17.15 12.06 14.90
C CYS A 120 -17.49 12.72 13.56
N GLU A 121 -16.88 13.88 13.23
CA GLU A 121 -17.01 14.45 11.88
C GLU A 121 -15.69 14.92 11.23
N GLN A 122 -14.56 14.90 11.94
CA GLN A 122 -13.34 15.51 11.42
C GLN A 122 -12.32 14.50 10.86
N ARG A 123 -12.70 13.67 9.89
CA ARG A 123 -11.76 12.69 9.29
C ARG A 123 -11.76 12.56 7.77
N ASN A 124 -12.47 13.43 7.05
CA ASN A 124 -12.51 13.41 5.59
C ASN A 124 -11.41 14.28 4.93
N ALA A 125 -10.75 15.18 5.67
CA ALA A 125 -9.84 16.17 5.07
C ALA A 125 -8.39 15.71 4.78
N SER A 126 -7.97 14.49 5.14
CA SER A 126 -6.53 14.11 5.09
C SER A 126 -6.05 13.50 3.75
N TRP A 127 -6.95 13.40 2.76
CA TRP A 127 -6.61 12.83 1.44
C TRP A 127 -6.06 13.87 0.46
N ALA A 128 -6.46 15.14 0.61
CA ALA A 128 -6.16 16.20 -0.36
C ALA A 128 -4.69 16.62 -0.39
N GLU A 129 -3.91 16.46 0.69
CA GLU A 129 -2.67 17.24 0.81
C GLU A 129 -1.36 16.57 0.36
N LYS A 130 -1.32 15.29 -0.03
CA LYS A 130 0.00 14.68 -0.40
C LYS A 130 -0.06 13.76 -1.59
N LEU A 131 -0.02 14.36 -2.78
CA LEU A 131 0.40 13.71 -4.01
C LEU A 131 1.10 14.68 -4.97
N VAL A 132 2.29 15.19 -4.61
CA VAL A 132 3.19 15.82 -5.59
C VAL A 132 4.36 14.89 -5.85
N GLY A 133 4.47 14.44 -7.10
CA GLY A 133 5.55 13.61 -7.58
C GLY A 133 5.37 13.26 -9.05
N GLY A 134 5.86 14.15 -9.92
CA GLY A 134 5.97 13.95 -11.37
C GLY A 134 5.18 15.00 -12.17
N THR A 135 5.87 16.01 -12.69
CA THR A 135 5.33 17.07 -13.57
C THR A 135 5.09 16.57 -15.00
N PRO A 136 3.91 16.85 -15.58
CA PRO A 136 3.76 17.13 -17.00
C PRO A 136 3.16 18.53 -17.26
N ASP A 137 3.21 18.95 -18.53
CA ASP A 137 2.92 20.25 -19.16
C ASP A 137 1.78 21.14 -18.56
N PRO A 138 1.94 22.48 -18.40
CA PRO A 138 1.11 23.34 -17.55
C PRO A 138 -0.38 23.49 -17.91
N VAL A 139 -0.77 23.25 -19.16
CA VAL A 139 -2.16 23.52 -19.62
C VAL A 139 -3.04 22.26 -19.62
N VAL A 140 -2.46 21.08 -19.81
CA VAL A 140 -3.15 19.77 -19.69
C VAL A 140 -3.11 19.25 -18.25
N ALA A 141 -2.08 19.64 -17.49
CA ALA A 141 -1.93 19.28 -16.08
C ALA A 141 -3.03 19.87 -15.19
N ALA A 142 -3.54 21.08 -15.46
CA ALA A 142 -4.57 21.70 -14.62
C ALA A 142 -5.88 20.88 -14.62
N SER A 143 -6.44 20.57 -15.79
CA SER A 143 -7.66 19.74 -15.88
C SER A 143 -7.43 18.28 -15.49
N SER A 144 -6.22 17.73 -15.72
CA SER A 144 -5.87 16.37 -15.28
C SER A 144 -5.70 16.28 -13.76
N GLN A 145 -5.22 17.35 -13.13
CA GLN A 145 -5.08 17.47 -11.68
C GLN A 145 -6.46 17.62 -11.02
N GLU A 146 -7.33 18.47 -11.57
CA GLU A 146 -8.73 18.63 -11.12
C GLU A 146 -9.49 17.30 -11.18
N ASN A 147 -9.40 16.57 -12.30
CA ASN A 147 -10.02 15.25 -12.44
C ASN A 147 -9.39 14.21 -11.52
N GLY A 148 -8.07 14.27 -11.32
CA GLY A 148 -7.33 13.38 -10.43
C GLY A 148 -7.69 13.59 -8.95
N ASP A 149 -7.90 14.83 -8.54
CA ASP A 149 -8.30 15.17 -7.18
C ASP A 149 -9.79 14.86 -6.93
N TRP A 150 -10.65 15.12 -7.91
CA TRP A 150 -12.04 14.66 -7.89
C TRP A 150 -12.15 13.14 -7.75
N MET A 151 -11.32 12.37 -8.49
CA MET A 151 -11.32 10.92 -8.43
C MET A 151 -10.90 10.41 -7.04
N LYS A 152 -9.87 11.04 -6.43
CA LYS A 152 -9.44 10.68 -5.07
C LYS A 152 -10.53 10.95 -4.05
N GLU A 153 -11.20 12.10 -4.14
CA GLU A 153 -12.29 12.47 -3.24
C GLU A 153 -13.52 11.56 -3.43
N SER A 154 -13.84 11.25 -4.68
CA SER A 154 -14.94 10.34 -4.98
C SER A 154 -14.68 8.94 -4.43
N ILE A 155 -13.46 8.43 -4.57
CA ILE A 155 -13.05 7.17 -3.95
C ILE A 155 -13.13 7.28 -2.42
N SER A 156 -12.70 8.39 -1.80
CA SER A 156 -12.74 8.58 -0.34
C SER A 156 -14.17 8.58 0.23
N SER A 157 -15.17 8.96 -0.59
CA SER A 157 -16.59 8.90 -0.25
C SER A 157 -17.21 7.49 -0.34
N LEU A 158 -16.57 6.56 -1.06
CA LEU A 158 -17.09 5.19 -1.18
C LEU A 158 -17.03 4.46 0.17
N GLY A 159 -17.96 3.53 0.40
CA GLY A 159 -17.86 2.65 1.56
C GLY A 159 -16.53 1.87 1.55
N GLN A 160 -15.91 1.74 2.73
CA GLN A 160 -14.64 1.03 2.95
C GLN A 160 -14.47 -0.27 2.15
N PRO A 161 -15.46 -1.19 2.08
CA PRO A 161 -15.32 -2.42 1.29
C PRO A 161 -15.02 -2.20 -0.21
N MET A 162 -15.53 -1.13 -0.81
CA MET A 162 -15.30 -0.77 -2.21
C MET A 162 -13.93 -0.11 -2.40
N GLN A 163 -13.54 0.77 -1.48
CA GLN A 163 -12.21 1.41 -1.50
C GLN A 163 -11.10 0.36 -1.46
N GLN A 164 -11.24 -0.64 -0.59
CA GLN A 164 -10.26 -1.71 -0.40
C GLN A 164 -9.99 -2.49 -1.68
N VAL A 165 -11.05 -2.87 -2.42
CA VAL A 165 -10.89 -3.62 -3.67
C VAL A 165 -10.30 -2.75 -4.77
N ILE A 166 -10.68 -1.46 -4.86
CA ILE A 166 -10.06 -0.52 -5.80
C ILE A 166 -8.58 -0.36 -5.50
N GLN A 167 -8.23 -0.21 -4.22
CA GLN A 167 -6.86 -0.01 -3.79
C GLN A 167 -5.97 -1.18 -4.18
N LEU A 168 -6.38 -2.42 -3.88
CA LEU A 168 -5.58 -3.60 -4.20
C LEU A 168 -5.51 -3.88 -5.70
N VAL A 169 -6.63 -3.76 -6.42
CA VAL A 169 -6.69 -4.17 -7.82
C VAL A 169 -6.18 -3.09 -8.76
N TYR A 170 -6.68 -1.85 -8.65
CA TYR A 170 -6.30 -0.78 -9.58
C TYR A 170 -4.99 -0.12 -9.19
N TYR A 171 -4.80 0.24 -7.92
CA TYR A 171 -3.60 0.97 -7.51
C TYR A 171 -2.39 0.06 -7.32
N GLN A 172 -2.59 -1.18 -6.85
CA GLN A 172 -1.48 -2.10 -6.62
C GLN A 172 -1.34 -3.18 -7.71
N GLY A 173 -2.33 -3.32 -8.61
CA GLY A 173 -2.26 -4.26 -9.72
C GLY A 173 -2.39 -5.73 -9.30
N LEU A 174 -3.00 -6.02 -8.14
CA LEU A 174 -3.24 -7.39 -7.72
C LEU A 174 -4.35 -8.03 -8.56
N LYS A 175 -4.18 -9.31 -8.89
CA LYS A 175 -5.24 -10.10 -9.52
C LYS A 175 -6.40 -10.25 -8.54
N TYR A 176 -7.61 -10.46 -9.06
CA TYR A 176 -8.80 -10.61 -8.20
C TYR A 176 -8.68 -11.73 -7.17
N ARG A 177 -8.01 -12.83 -7.53
CA ARG A 177 -7.72 -13.93 -6.60
C ARG A 177 -6.74 -13.52 -5.50
N GLU A 178 -5.69 -12.78 -5.84
CA GLU A 178 -4.73 -12.27 -4.86
C GLU A 178 -5.40 -11.27 -3.91
N ALA A 179 -6.22 -10.35 -4.43
CA ALA A 179 -6.98 -9.40 -3.61
C ALA A 179 -8.01 -10.10 -2.70
N ALA A 180 -8.66 -11.17 -3.18
CA ALA A 180 -9.56 -12.00 -2.39
C ALA A 180 -8.84 -12.67 -1.22
N GLU A 181 -7.65 -13.22 -1.47
CA GLU A 181 -6.79 -13.81 -0.44
C GLU A 181 -6.32 -12.76 0.59
N VAL A 182 -5.94 -11.56 0.14
CA VAL A 182 -5.53 -10.44 1.01
C VAL A 182 -6.67 -9.98 1.92
N LEU A 183 -7.89 -9.88 1.38
CA LEU A 183 -9.06 -9.38 2.11
C LEU A 183 -9.82 -10.46 2.89
N GLY A 184 -9.50 -11.74 2.69
CA GLY A 184 -10.22 -12.86 3.31
C GLY A 184 -11.68 -12.98 2.85
N ILE A 185 -11.97 -12.65 1.59
CA ILE A 185 -13.33 -12.67 1.01
C ILE A 185 -13.37 -13.51 -0.27
N PRO A 186 -14.56 -13.99 -0.71
CA PRO A 186 -14.68 -14.70 -1.99
C PRO A 186 -14.27 -13.83 -3.19
N VAL A 187 -13.69 -14.44 -4.23
CA VAL A 187 -13.34 -13.75 -5.49
C VAL A 187 -14.58 -13.10 -6.14
N GLY A 188 -15.75 -13.75 -6.05
CA GLY A 188 -17.01 -13.17 -6.51
C GLY A 188 -17.35 -11.85 -5.80
N THR A 189 -17.03 -11.74 -4.51
CA THR A 189 -17.23 -10.53 -3.72
C THR A 189 -16.25 -9.41 -4.13
N VAL A 190 -15.02 -9.75 -4.51
CA VAL A 190 -14.09 -8.75 -5.08
C VAL A 190 -14.67 -8.17 -6.37
N LYS A 191 -15.13 -9.03 -7.29
CA LYS A 191 -15.73 -8.62 -8.56
C LYS A 191 -16.98 -7.75 -8.35
N SER A 192 -17.90 -8.17 -7.49
CA SER A 192 -19.13 -7.43 -7.24
C SER A 192 -18.87 -6.07 -6.58
N ARG A 193 -17.93 -5.99 -5.63
CA ARG A 193 -17.53 -4.72 -5.01
C ARG A 193 -16.85 -3.78 -6.00
N LEU A 194 -15.98 -4.30 -6.89
CA LEU A 194 -15.37 -3.49 -7.94
C LEU A 194 -16.42 -2.94 -8.90
N HIS A 195 -17.34 -3.79 -9.36
CA HIS A 195 -18.42 -3.37 -10.23
C HIS A 195 -19.28 -2.30 -9.57
N ALA A 196 -19.71 -2.51 -8.33
CA ALA A 196 -20.49 -1.53 -7.57
C ALA A 196 -19.72 -0.21 -7.38
N ALA A 197 -18.41 -0.28 -7.14
CA ALA A 197 -17.58 0.91 -6.99
C ALA A 197 -17.48 1.72 -8.30
N VAL A 198 -17.25 1.06 -9.44
CA VAL A 198 -17.20 1.71 -10.76
C VAL A 198 -18.54 2.34 -11.11
N GLN A 199 -19.65 1.65 -10.86
CA GLN A 199 -21.00 2.20 -11.08
C GLN A 199 -21.23 3.46 -10.25
N ARG A 200 -20.86 3.44 -8.96
CA ARG A 200 -20.99 4.60 -8.09
C ARG A 200 -20.15 5.78 -8.54
N LEU A 201 -18.89 5.53 -8.92
CA LEU A 201 -18.00 6.57 -9.45
C LEU A 201 -18.54 7.14 -10.77
N GLY A 202 -19.15 6.32 -11.62
CA GLY A 202 -19.82 6.78 -12.85
C GLY A 202 -20.96 7.76 -12.56
N VAL A 203 -21.86 7.40 -11.64
CA VAL A 203 -22.97 8.29 -11.22
C VAL A 203 -22.43 9.61 -10.66
N MET A 204 -21.45 9.56 -9.77
CA MET A 204 -20.83 10.77 -9.21
C MET A 204 -20.16 11.64 -10.30
N TRP A 205 -19.57 11.02 -11.31
CA TRP A 205 -18.92 11.72 -12.41
C TRP A 205 -19.96 12.47 -13.25
N GLU A 206 -21.06 11.81 -13.60
CA GLU A 206 -22.17 12.42 -14.33
C GLU A 206 -22.79 13.59 -13.55
N GLU A 207 -23.04 13.44 -12.25
CA GLU A 207 -23.58 14.51 -11.40
C GLU A 207 -22.66 15.74 -11.33
N SER A 208 -21.35 15.52 -11.24
CA SER A 208 -20.37 16.61 -11.14
C SER A 208 -20.07 17.31 -12.47
N HIS A 209 -20.24 16.61 -13.61
CA HIS A 209 -19.96 17.14 -14.94
C HIS A 209 -21.21 17.53 -15.75
N ALA A 210 -22.41 17.15 -15.32
CA ALA A 210 -23.67 17.57 -15.92
C ALA A 210 -24.22 18.89 -15.36
N ALA A 211 -23.68 19.39 -14.25
CA ALA A 211 -24.04 20.71 -13.72
C ALA A 211 -23.50 21.81 -14.66
N PRO A 212 -24.34 22.70 -15.23
CA PRO A 212 -23.87 23.86 -15.96
C PRO A 212 -23.01 24.71 -15.03
N ARG A 213 -21.80 25.07 -15.47
CA ARG A 213 -21.03 26.12 -14.79
C ARG A 213 -21.78 27.44 -15.00
N GLU A 214 -22.51 27.90 -13.98
CA GLU A 214 -23.05 29.27 -13.92
C GLU A 214 -21.91 30.29 -13.72
#